data_AF-A0A919DUF3-F1
#
_entry.id   AF-A0A919DUF3-F1
#
_cell.length_a   1.000
_cell.length_b   1.000
_cell.length_c   1.000
_cell.angle_alpha   90.00
_cell.angle_beta   90.00
_cell.angle_gamma   90.00
#
_symmetry.space_group_name_H-M   'P 1'
#
loop_
_entity.id
_entity.type
_entity.pdbx_description
1 polymer ?
#
loop_
_entity_poly.entity_id
_entity_poly.type
_entity_poly.pdbx_seq_one_letter_code
_entity_poly.pdbx_strand_id
1 'polypeptide(L)' 'MPAVTVENPLTLPRVTVPADAVARPVLAVRTAPSGYEGEGFPVRRAFAGINYKCT' A
#
# COMPACT_ATOMS: atom_id res chain seq x y z
N MET A 1 5.33 22.58 -6.57
CA MET A 1 4.56 21.44 -7.11
C MET A 1 3.89 21.91 -8.38
N PRO A 2 4.29 21.45 -9.58
CA PRO A 2 3.70 21.91 -10.83
C PRO A 2 2.28 21.35 -10.97
N ALA A 3 1.35 22.18 -11.44
CA ALA A 3 0.02 21.73 -11.82
C ALA A 3 0.10 21.03 -13.18
N VAL A 4 -0.27 19.75 -13.22
CA VAL A 4 -0.37 18.98 -14.47
C VAL A 4 -1.83 18.98 -14.90
N THR A 5 -2.11 19.64 -16.02
CA THR A 5 -3.43 19.63 -16.65
C THR A 5 -3.48 18.52 -17.69
N VAL A 6 -4.46 17.63 -17.58
CA VAL A 6 -4.71 16.56 -18.54
C VAL A 6 -6.02 16.83 -19.29
N GLU A 7 -6.08 16.43 -20.56
CA GLU A 7 -7.26 16.64 -21.42
C GLU A 7 -8.52 15.94 -20.87
N ASN A 8 -8.36 14.71 -20.36
CA ASN A 8 -9.43 13.95 -19.76
C ASN A 8 -8.96 13.21 -18.48
N PRO A 9 -9.38 13.64 -17.29
CA PRO A 9 -8.98 13.02 -16.02
C PRO A 9 -9.63 11.64 -15.77
N LEU A 10 -10.60 11.24 -16.60
CA LEU A 10 -11.28 9.95 -16.52
C LEU A 10 -10.64 8.89 -17.43
N THR A 11 -9.66 9.26 -18.25
CA THR A 11 -8.94 8.33 -19.10
C THR A 11 -7.55 8.06 -18.55
N LEU A 12 -7.25 6.78 -18.31
CA LEU A 12 -5.92 6.32 -17.97
C LEU A 12 -5.55 5.15 -18.89
N PRO A 13 -4.31 5.10 -19.42
CA PRO A 13 -3.81 3.92 -20.11
C PRO A 13 -3.89 2.70 -19.20
N ARG A 14 -4.31 1.56 -19.76
CA ARG A 14 -4.27 0.30 -19.03
C ARG A 14 -2.81 -0.12 -18.83
N VAL A 15 -2.44 -0.40 -17.58
CA VAL A 15 -1.14 -0.99 -17.26
C VAL A 15 -1.20 -2.49 -17.55
N THR A 16 -0.31 -2.98 -18.43
CA THR A 16 -0.15 -4.41 -18.72
C THR A 16 0.99 -4.98 -17.88
N VAL A 17 0.82 -6.23 -17.44
CA VAL A 17 1.89 -6.95 -16.74
C VAL A 17 2.88 -7.50 -17.79
N PRO A 18 4.20 -7.31 -17.62
CA PRO A 18 5.21 -7.91 -18.49
C PRO A 18 5.09 -9.44 -18.52
N ALA A 19 5.33 -10.06 -19.68
CA ALA A 19 5.24 -11.52 -19.83
C ALA A 19 6.28 -12.29 -18.99
N ASP A 20 7.40 -11.64 -18.70
CA ASP A 20 8.53 -12.12 -17.90
C ASP A 20 8.45 -11.68 -16.43
N ALA A 21 7.33 -11.09 -16.00
CA ALA A 21 7.17 -10.64 -14.62
C ALA A 21 7.20 -11.83 -13.64
N VAL A 22 8.14 -11.77 -12.69
CA VAL A 22 8.26 -12.77 -11.62
C VAL A 22 7.50 -12.29 -10.38
N ALA A 23 6.74 -13.18 -9.75
CA ALA A 23 6.09 -12.90 -8.48
C ALA A 23 7.14 -12.57 -7.40
N ARG A 24 6.97 -11.44 -6.71
CA ARG A 24 7.87 -11.06 -5.61
C ARG A 24 7.63 -11.99 -4.41
N PRO A 25 8.69 -12.45 -3.73
CA PRO A 25 8.53 -13.31 -2.56
C PRO A 25 7.88 -12.55 -1.40
N VAL A 26 7.09 -13.27 -0.59
CA VAL A 26 6.56 -12.74 0.66
C VAL A 26 7.69 -12.70 1.69
N LEU A 27 8.02 -11.50 2.17
CA LEU A 27 9.11 -11.33 3.14
C LEU A 27 8.68 -11.69 4.57
N ALA A 28 7.45 -11.39 4.95
CA ALA A 28 6.90 -11.71 6.27
C ALA A 28 5.37 -11.65 6.27
N VAL A 29 4.75 -12.48 7.11
CA VAL A 29 3.33 -12.39 7.48
C VAL A 29 3.27 -12.07 8.96
N ARG A 30 2.53 -11.02 9.34
CA ARG A 30 2.38 -10.61 10.75
C ARG A 30 0.92 -10.31 11.07
N THR A 31 0.51 -10.67 12.27
CA THR A 31 -0.78 -10.25 12.82
C THR A 31 -0.69 -8.83 13.34
N ALA A 32 -1.65 -7.99 12.93
CA ALA A 32 -1.69 -6.59 13.34
C ALA A 32 -1.88 -6.46 14.86
N PRO A 33 -1.08 -5.63 15.56
CA PRO A 33 -1.32 -5.34 16.97
C PRO A 33 -2.68 -4.67 17.15
N SER A 34 -3.36 -5.04 18.23
CA SER A 34 -4.62 -4.42 18.67
C SER A 34 -4.36 -3.39 19.75
N GLY A 35 -5.19 -2.36 19.78
CA GLY A 35 -5.22 -1.37 20.84
C GLY A 35 -6.56 -0.65 20.88
N TYR A 36 -6.64 0.38 21.71
CA TYR A 36 -7.81 1.24 21.81
C TYR A 36 -7.43 2.68 21.48
N GLU A 37 -8.30 3.37 20.74
CA GLU A 37 -8.06 4.76 20.31
C GLU A 37 -9.34 5.61 20.49
N GLY A 38 -9.16 6.92 20.65
CA GLY A 38 -10.26 7.84 20.95
C GLY A 38 -10.96 7.46 22.27
N GLU A 39 -12.29 7.39 22.24
CA GLU A 39 -13.16 7.02 23.37
C GLU A 39 -13.15 5.51 23.71
N GLY A 40 -12.04 4.80 23.44
CA GLY A 40 -11.92 3.37 23.72
C GLY A 40 -12.39 2.45 22.58
N PHE A 41 -12.28 2.90 21.32
CA PHE A 41 -12.61 2.05 20.17
C PHE A 41 -11.50 1.04 19.89
N PRO A 42 -11.82 -0.26 19.70
CA PRO A 42 -10.83 -1.26 19.36
C PRO A 42 -10.32 -1.07 17.93
N VAL A 43 -9.00 -0.94 17.77
CA VAL A 43 -8.33 -0.72 16.48
C VAL A 43 -7.23 -1.75 16.25
N ARG A 44 -6.98 -2.10 14.98
CA ARG A 44 -5.86 -2.94 14.53
C ARG A 44 -4.91 -2.12 13.66
N ARG A 45 -3.63 -2.02 14.03
CA ARG A 45 -2.63 -1.26 13.25
C ARG A 45 -1.86 -2.16 12.29
N ALA A 46 -2.40 -2.37 11.09
CA ALA A 46 -1.88 -3.33 10.10
C ALA A 46 -0.38 -3.19 9.78
N PHE A 47 0.13 -1.95 9.70
CA PHE A 47 1.51 -1.67 9.29
C PHE A 47 2.40 -1.17 10.43
N ALA A 48 1.92 -1.19 11.68
CA ALA A 48 2.73 -0.76 12.81
C ALA A 48 3.98 -1.64 12.94
N GLY A 49 5.16 -1.01 12.90
CA GLY A 49 6.45 -1.70 13.03
C GLY A 49 6.90 -2.50 11.79
N ILE A 50 6.21 -2.37 10.64
CA ILE A 50 6.69 -2.96 9.38
C ILE A 50 7.80 -2.08 8.80
N ASN A 51 8.95 -2.67 8.52
CA ASN A 51 10.03 -1.98 7.83
C ASN A 51 9.68 -1.84 6.34
N TYR A 52 9.59 -0.60 5.87
CA TYR A 52 9.26 -0.27 4.48
C TYR A 52 10.48 -0.32 3.54
N LYS A 53 11.70 -0.45 4.11
CA LYS A 53 12.92 -0.68 3.36
C LYS A 53 13.34 -2.14 3.55
N CYS A 54 13.36 -2.89 2.45
CA CYS A 54 14.06 -4.16 2.41
C CYS A 54 15.56 -3.83 2.39
N THR A 55 16.23 -3.99 3.52
CA THR A 55 17.70 -3.92 3.61
C THR A 55 18.23 -5.33 3.57
#